data_AF-A0A6A8Q8Z4-F1
#
_entry.id   AF-A0A6A8Q8Z4-F1
#
_cell.length_a   1.000
_cell.length_b   1.000
_cell.length_c   1.000
_cell.angle_alpha   90.00
_cell.angle_beta   90.00
_cell.angle_gamma   90.00
#
_symmetry.space_group_name_H-M   'P 1'
#
loop_
_entity.id
_entity.type
_entity.pdbx_description
1 polymer ?
#
loop_
_entity_poly.entity_id
_entity_poly.type
_entity_poly.pdbx_seq_one_letter_code
_entity_poly.pdbx_strand_id
1 'polypeptide(L)'
;MTMTPNTASTNPKQARTLNQLFAEPLLQRIKKESREEYAEMQEAFDLMGWGGLPDALKIEIYDDVKFMVQELKGYFSSCDPYVERRRKSIHYWISCYQDNICTLDAAVKALKVKSL
;
A
#
# COMPACT_ATOMS: atom_id res chain seq x y z
N MET A 1 -15.81 -59.59 26.85
CA MET A 1 -14.59 -58.78 26.58
C MET A 1 -14.99 -57.66 25.64
N THR A 2 -15.28 -56.47 26.17
CA THR A 2 -15.59 -55.28 25.37
C THR A 2 -14.45 -54.28 25.55
N MET A 3 -13.64 -54.11 24.49
CA MET A 3 -12.59 -53.09 24.45
C MET A 3 -13.23 -51.73 24.18
N THR A 4 -12.99 -50.76 25.07
CA THR A 4 -13.30 -49.35 24.83
C THR A 4 -12.15 -48.68 24.06
N PRO A 5 -12.44 -47.80 23.09
CA PRO A 5 -11.41 -47.06 22.38
C PRO A 5 -10.95 -45.86 23.21
N ASN A 6 -9.64 -45.72 23.40
CA ASN A 6 -9.03 -44.50 23.95
C ASN A 6 -9.10 -43.39 22.90
N THR A 7 -10.02 -42.44 23.06
CA THR A 7 -9.95 -41.15 22.37
C THR A 7 -8.93 -40.26 23.07
N ALA A 8 -7.82 -39.99 22.38
CA ALA A 8 -6.82 -39.03 22.82
C ALA A 8 -7.47 -37.63 22.99
N SER A 9 -7.59 -37.18 24.23
CA SER A 9 -8.01 -35.83 24.60
C SER A 9 -6.92 -34.84 24.17
N THR A 10 -7.11 -34.21 23.01
CA THR A 10 -6.28 -33.08 22.59
C THR A 10 -6.64 -31.87 23.43
N ASN A 11 -5.70 -31.46 24.28
CA ASN A 11 -5.89 -30.45 25.31
C ASN A 11 -5.98 -29.05 24.65
N PRO A 12 -7.07 -28.28 24.79
CA PRO A 12 -7.26 -26.99 24.11
C PRO A 12 -6.23 -25.91 24.51
N LYS A 13 -5.49 -26.15 25.60
CA LYS A 13 -4.38 -25.29 26.05
C LYS A 13 -3.19 -25.31 25.08
N GLN A 14 -2.89 -26.43 24.41
CA GLN A 14 -1.75 -26.52 23.47
C GLN A 14 -2.01 -25.76 22.15
N ALA A 15 -3.25 -25.70 21.69
CA ALA A 15 -3.63 -24.97 20.47
C ALA A 15 -3.51 -23.43 20.63
N ARG A 16 -3.79 -22.89 21.83
CA ARG A 16 -3.62 -21.46 22.12
C ARG A 16 -2.16 -21.02 22.11
N THR A 17 -1.26 -21.84 22.65
CA THR A 17 0.18 -21.51 22.73
C THR A 17 0.83 -21.50 21.35
N LEU A 18 0.47 -22.46 20.47
CA LEU A 18 0.96 -22.48 19.08
C LEU A 18 0.54 -21.23 18.30
N ASN A 19 -0.73 -20.80 18.43
CA ASN A 19 -1.21 -19.58 17.78
C ASN A 19 -0.45 -18.33 18.27
N GLN A 20 -0.09 -18.24 19.55
CA GLN A 20 0.73 -17.12 20.06
C GLN A 20 2.18 -17.18 19.54
N LEU A 21 2.80 -18.37 19.54
CA LEU A 21 4.18 -18.57 19.10
C LEU A 21 4.40 -18.22 17.62
N PHE A 22 3.40 -18.38 16.75
CA PHE A 22 3.51 -18.08 15.32
C PHE A 22 2.86 -16.76 14.91
N ALA A 23 1.73 -16.37 15.52
CA ALA A 23 1.04 -15.15 15.13
C ALA A 23 1.77 -13.89 15.60
N GLU A 24 2.37 -13.89 16.79
CA GLU A 24 3.03 -12.71 17.32
C GLU A 24 4.27 -12.30 16.49
N PRO A 25 5.21 -13.22 16.17
CA PRO A 25 6.34 -12.87 15.29
C PRO A 25 5.89 -12.43 13.89
N LEU A 26 4.85 -13.06 13.34
CA LEU A 26 4.29 -12.68 12.05
C LEU A 26 3.69 -11.27 12.09
N LEU A 27 2.90 -10.95 13.09
CA LEU A 27 2.33 -9.60 13.28
C LEU A 27 3.42 -8.55 13.51
N GLN A 28 4.49 -8.89 14.25
CA GLN A 28 5.63 -8.00 14.41
C GLN A 28 6.34 -7.74 13.08
N ARG A 29 6.53 -8.79 12.27
CA ARG A 29 7.10 -8.67 10.92
C ARG A 29 6.24 -7.79 10.02
N ILE A 30 4.94 -8.05 9.94
CA ILE A 30 3.99 -7.24 9.16
C ILE A 30 4.05 -5.77 9.61
N LYS A 31 4.01 -5.50 10.92
CA LYS A 31 4.11 -4.14 11.46
C LYS A 31 5.43 -3.45 11.10
N LYS A 32 6.53 -4.21 11.03
CA LYS A 32 7.84 -3.68 10.63
C LYS A 32 7.84 -3.35 9.15
N GLU A 33 7.46 -4.29 8.29
CA GLU A 33 7.40 -4.12 6.83
C GLU A 33 6.46 -2.97 6.46
N SER A 34 5.26 -2.88 7.05
CA SER A 34 4.34 -1.77 6.79
C SER A 34 4.89 -0.40 7.20
N ARG A 35 5.70 -0.32 8.26
CA ARG A 35 6.33 0.94 8.66
C ARG A 35 7.44 1.35 7.70
N GLU A 36 8.23 0.39 7.23
CA GLU A 36 9.30 0.63 6.26
C GLU A 36 8.70 1.08 4.92
N GLU A 37 7.67 0.39 4.43
CA GLU A 37 6.95 0.77 3.21
C GLU A 37 6.32 2.16 3.32
N TYR A 38 5.67 2.45 4.46
CA TYR A 38 5.09 3.77 4.69
C TYR A 38 6.15 4.88 4.72
N ALA A 39 7.28 4.65 5.37
CA ALA A 39 8.38 5.61 5.45
C ALA A 39 8.99 5.88 4.07
N GLU A 40 9.24 4.83 3.29
CA GLU A 40 9.76 4.95 1.92
C GLU A 40 8.80 5.74 1.02
N MET A 41 7.51 5.46 1.12
CA MET A 41 6.51 6.15 0.33
C MET A 41 6.34 7.61 0.75
N GLN A 42 6.41 7.91 2.05
CA GLN A 42 6.35 9.30 2.52
C GLN A 42 7.59 10.08 2.05
N GLU A 43 8.78 9.48 2.11
CA GLU A 43 9.99 10.07 1.53
C GLU A 43 9.85 10.32 0.03
N ALA A 44 9.27 9.37 -0.72
CA ALA A 44 9.00 9.55 -2.14
C ALA A 44 8.05 10.74 -2.41
N PHE A 45 6.97 10.87 -1.63
CA PHE A 45 6.09 12.02 -1.71
C PHE A 45 6.82 13.33 -1.40
N ASP A 46 7.68 13.36 -0.37
CA ASP A 46 8.44 14.54 0.00
C ASP A 46 9.41 14.96 -1.12
N LEU A 47 10.12 14.00 -1.72
CA LEU A 47 11.04 14.24 -2.84
C LEU A 47 10.36 14.82 -4.08
N MET A 48 9.10 14.44 -4.33
CA MET A 48 8.30 15.00 -5.44
C MET A 48 7.68 16.37 -5.11
N GLY A 49 7.86 16.89 -3.89
CA GLY A 49 7.19 18.10 -3.41
C GLY A 49 5.71 17.88 -3.07
N TRP A 50 5.31 16.64 -2.85
CA TRP A 50 3.94 16.19 -2.58
C TRP A 50 3.72 15.76 -1.12
N GLY A 51 4.71 16.01 -0.26
CA GLY A 51 4.66 15.69 1.17
C GLY A 51 3.45 16.24 1.90
N GLY A 52 3.03 17.47 1.54
CA GLY A 52 1.88 18.16 2.13
C GLY A 52 0.53 17.86 1.48
N LEU A 53 0.45 16.91 0.52
CA LEU A 53 -0.83 16.54 -0.07
C LEU A 53 -1.76 15.89 0.97
N PRO A 54 -3.08 16.15 0.91
CA PRO A 54 -4.05 15.44 1.72
C PRO A 54 -4.00 13.93 1.47
N ASP A 55 -4.27 13.15 2.51
CA ASP A 55 -4.25 11.68 2.45
C ASP A 55 -5.14 11.12 1.34
N ALA A 56 -6.30 11.74 1.10
CA ALA A 56 -7.21 11.32 0.04
C ALA A 56 -6.55 11.33 -1.36
N LEU A 57 -5.70 12.32 -1.65
CA LEU A 57 -4.94 12.36 -2.91
C LEU A 57 -3.79 11.37 -2.89
N LYS A 58 -3.04 11.29 -1.79
CA LYS A 58 -1.92 10.34 -1.65
C LYS A 58 -2.38 8.89 -1.85
N ILE A 59 -3.54 8.53 -1.30
CA ILE A 59 -4.15 7.21 -1.45
C ILE A 59 -4.50 6.95 -2.93
N GLU A 60 -5.13 7.92 -3.61
CA GLU A 60 -5.60 7.74 -4.99
C GLU A 60 -4.44 7.54 -5.98
N ILE A 61 -3.26 8.11 -5.71
CA ILE A 61 -2.08 8.00 -6.58
C ILE A 61 -1.00 7.07 -6.01
N TYR A 62 -1.29 6.36 -4.92
CA TYR A 62 -0.29 5.59 -4.18
C TYR A 62 0.45 4.60 -5.07
N ASP A 63 -0.30 3.77 -5.81
CA ASP A 63 0.28 2.75 -6.68
C ASP A 63 1.05 3.39 -7.84
N ASP A 64 0.56 4.50 -8.40
CA ASP A 64 1.26 5.22 -9.45
C ASP A 64 2.65 5.64 -8.95
N VAL A 65 2.72 6.31 -7.79
CA VAL A 65 3.99 6.76 -7.18
C VAL A 65 4.90 5.59 -6.86
N LYS A 66 4.36 4.51 -6.29
CA LYS A 66 5.12 3.28 -6.02
C LYS A 66 5.79 2.75 -7.29
N PHE A 67 5.07 2.69 -8.41
CA PHE A 67 5.64 2.26 -9.68
C PHE A 67 6.66 3.26 -10.24
N MET A 68 6.48 4.57 -10.05
CA MET A 68 7.50 5.55 -10.41
C MET A 68 8.79 5.33 -9.63
N VAL A 69 8.71 5.08 -8.31
CA VAL A 69 9.88 4.78 -7.47
C VAL A 69 10.57 3.50 -7.93
N GLN A 70 9.81 2.45 -8.24
CA GLN A 70 10.37 1.18 -8.73
C GLN A 70 11.09 1.32 -10.07
N GLU A 71 10.54 2.15 -10.96
CA GLU A 71 11.18 2.49 -12.23
C GLU A 71 12.45 3.31 -12.02
N LEU A 72 12.43 4.31 -11.13
CA LEU A 72 13.62 5.10 -10.76
C LEU A 72 14.73 4.24 -10.13
N LYS A 73 14.35 3.21 -9.35
CA LYS A 73 15.27 2.19 -8.82
C LYS A 73 15.81 1.23 -9.88
N GLY A 74 15.30 1.29 -11.11
CA GLY A 74 15.74 0.45 -12.23
C GLY A 74 15.18 -0.97 -12.21
N TYR A 75 14.10 -1.24 -11.47
CA TYR A 75 13.48 -2.57 -11.47
C TYR A 75 12.79 -2.90 -12.79
N PHE A 76 12.28 -1.88 -13.48
CA PHE A 76 11.75 -1.96 -14.84
C PHE A 76 11.77 -0.57 -15.49
N SER A 77 11.44 -0.51 -16.78
CA SER A 77 11.23 0.73 -17.52
C SER A 77 9.93 0.63 -18.30
N SER A 78 8.99 1.53 -18.03
CA SER A 78 7.70 1.56 -18.71
C SER A 78 7.79 2.44 -19.96
N CYS A 79 8.15 1.85 -21.10
CA CYS A 79 8.13 2.53 -22.40
C CYS A 79 6.71 2.63 -23.02
N ASP A 80 5.66 2.41 -22.21
CA ASP A 80 4.28 2.38 -22.66
C ASP A 80 3.65 3.80 -22.68
N PRO A 81 3.03 4.23 -23.79
CA PRO A 81 2.43 5.56 -23.90
C PRO A 81 1.27 5.83 -22.92
N TYR A 82 0.56 4.80 -22.44
CA TYR A 82 -0.52 4.98 -21.47
C TYR A 82 0.03 5.24 -20.07
N VAL A 83 1.13 4.57 -19.70
CA VAL A 83 1.84 4.85 -18.43
C VAL A 83 2.41 6.28 -18.43
N GLU A 84 3.01 6.72 -19.54
CA GLU A 84 3.49 8.10 -19.67
C GLU A 84 2.34 9.11 -19.54
N ARG A 85 1.22 8.86 -20.23
CA ARG A 85 0.03 9.72 -20.16
C ARG A 85 -0.55 9.78 -18.75
N ARG A 86 -0.62 8.64 -18.04
CA ARG A 86 -1.07 8.56 -16.65
C ARG A 86 -0.20 9.43 -15.75
N ARG A 87 1.12 9.33 -15.86
CA ARG A 87 2.08 10.17 -15.11
C ARG A 87 1.87 11.65 -15.37
N LYS A 88 1.75 12.07 -16.63
CA LYS A 88 1.47 13.46 -16.99
C LYS A 88 0.16 13.97 -16.40
N SER A 89 -0.89 13.13 -16.43
CA SER A 89 -2.19 13.45 -15.82
C SER A 89 -2.07 13.65 -14.31
N ILE A 90 -1.31 12.79 -13.62
CA ILE A 90 -1.07 12.89 -12.18
C ILE A 90 -0.38 14.21 -11.84
N HIS A 91 0.75 14.50 -12.48
CA HIS A 91 1.46 15.75 -12.28
C HIS A 91 0.54 16.97 -12.52
N TYR A 92 -0.21 16.96 -13.62
CA TYR A 92 -1.13 18.06 -13.94
C TYR A 92 -2.17 18.32 -12.84
N TRP A 93 -2.91 17.29 -12.41
CA TRP A 93 -3.98 17.48 -11.43
C TRP A 93 -3.46 17.80 -10.04
N ILE A 94 -2.30 17.27 -9.66
CA ILE A 94 -1.65 17.63 -8.40
C ILE A 94 -1.21 19.09 -8.44
N SER A 95 -0.55 19.54 -9.51
CA SER A 95 -0.18 20.94 -9.67
C SER A 95 -1.40 21.85 -9.62
N CYS A 96 -2.49 21.52 -10.34
CA CYS A 96 -3.73 22.28 -10.26
C CYS A 96 -4.30 22.37 -8.83
N TYR A 97 -4.19 21.31 -8.04
CA TYR A 97 -4.62 21.34 -6.64
C TYR A 97 -3.70 22.21 -5.78
N GLN A 98 -2.38 22.05 -5.89
CA GLN A 98 -1.39 22.84 -5.15
C GLN A 98 -1.46 24.34 -5.47
N ASP A 99 -1.75 24.67 -6.73
CA ASP A 99 -1.92 26.05 -7.22
C ASP A 99 -3.30 26.64 -6.90
N ASN A 100 -4.16 25.91 -6.17
CA ASN A 100 -5.54 26.30 -5.85
C ASN A 100 -6.43 26.54 -7.08
N ILE A 101 -6.12 25.91 -8.22
CA ILE A 101 -6.91 26.00 -9.46
C ILE A 101 -8.13 25.06 -9.38
N CYS A 102 -8.01 23.93 -8.68
CA CYS A 102 -9.11 22.98 -8.49
C CYS A 102 -9.31 22.59 -7.02
N THR A 103 -10.50 22.06 -6.71
CA THR A 103 -10.81 21.54 -5.37
C THR A 103 -10.23 20.14 -5.18
N LEU A 104 -10.09 19.72 -3.92
CA LEU A 104 -9.68 18.36 -3.57
C LEU A 104 -10.57 17.29 -4.22
N ASP A 105 -11.90 17.48 -4.17
CA ASP A 105 -12.86 16.55 -4.76
C ASP A 105 -12.68 16.43 -6.28
N ALA A 106 -12.46 17.56 -6.98
CA ALA A 106 -12.23 17.56 -8.41
C ALA A 106 -10.93 16.82 -8.78
N ALA A 107 -9.85 17.06 -8.04
CA ALA A 107 -8.57 16.39 -8.25
C ALA A 107 -8.68 14.87 -8.01
N VAL A 108 -9.28 14.45 -6.89
CA VAL A 108 -9.51 13.01 -6.58
C VAL A 108 -10.36 12.36 -7.66
N LYS A 109 -11.47 12.99 -8.06
CA LYS A 109 -12.36 12.46 -9.09
C LYS A 109 -11.68 12.33 -10.45
N ALA A 110 -10.80 13.26 -10.80
CA ALA A 110 -10.06 13.23 -12.05
C ALA A 110 -8.95 12.16 -12.06
N LEU A 111 -8.34 11.91 -10.90
CA LEU A 111 -7.28 10.92 -10.74
C LEU A 111 -7.81 9.50 -10.53
N LYS A 112 -9.09 9.37 -10.19
CA LYS A 112 -9.74 8.09 -9.98
C LYS A 112 -9.68 7.18 -11.21
N VAL A 113 -9.03 6.04 -11.07
CA VAL A 113 -9.01 5.01 -12.11
C VAL A 113 -10.35 4.30 -12.11
N LYS A 114 -11.05 4.33 -13.26
CA LYS A 114 -12.27 3.54 -13.44
C LYS A 114 -11.89 2.09 -13.69
N SER A 115 -12.49 1.16 -12.95
CA SER A 115 -12.46 -0.25 -13.31
C SER A 115 -13.10 -0.43 -14.69
N LEU A 116 -12.44 -1.18 -15.56
CA LEU A 116 -12.95 -1.57 -16.87
C LEU A 116 -14.20 -2.46 -16.74
#